data_AF-A0A6I8LM51-F1
#
_entry.id   AF-A0A6I8LM51-F1
#
_cell.length_a   1.000
_cell.length_b   1.000
_cell.length_c   1.000
_cell.angle_alpha   90.00
_cell.angle_beta   90.00
_cell.angle_gamma   90.00
#
_symmetry.space_group_name_H-M   'P 1'
#
loop_
_entity.id
_entity.type
_entity.pdbx_description
1 polymer ?
#
loop_
_entity_poly.entity_id
_entity_poly.type
_entity_poly.pdbx_seq_one_letter_code
_entity_poly.pdbx_strand_id
1 'polypeptide(L)'
;MTSGVGRRLLDFLRELEASTTWTVVAEEAGAGSTWRLGGRTWQATVVVEPRRWLGLEFEARDPVGGRRATYAIDTDLYDISRDEQREFADEIEHDIIEFLDNLRKGAVLRGNDGPEFVLVFPLDGAYVRVVRGRFMTRASTHPALAAARAGGDHVPVE
;
A
#
# COMPACT_ATOMS: atom_id res chain seq x y z
N MET A 1 -15.54 -12.22 20.12
CA MET A 1 -15.85 -12.56 18.70
C MET A 1 -14.58 -12.30 17.92
N THR A 2 -13.86 -13.32 17.50
CA THR A 2 -12.68 -13.16 16.64
C THR A 2 -13.16 -12.58 15.30
N SER A 3 -12.78 -11.34 14.99
CA SER A 3 -13.00 -10.79 13.66
C SER A 3 -12.31 -11.69 12.64
N GLY A 4 -13.01 -12.07 11.57
CA GLY A 4 -12.41 -12.85 10.49
C GLY A 4 -11.33 -12.04 9.78
N VAL A 5 -10.36 -12.73 9.17
CA VAL A 5 -9.33 -12.14 8.30
C VAL A 5 -9.99 -11.21 7.28
N GLY A 6 -9.41 -10.02 7.08
CA GLY A 6 -9.91 -9.01 6.14
C GLY A 6 -11.10 -8.18 6.65
N ARG A 7 -11.65 -8.48 7.84
CA ARG A 7 -12.78 -7.70 8.39
C ARG A 7 -12.36 -6.29 8.76
N ARG A 8 -11.19 -6.11 9.38
CA ARG A 8 -10.70 -4.78 9.77
C ARG A 8 -10.40 -3.96 8.52
N LEU A 9 -9.82 -4.59 7.50
CA LEU A 9 -9.55 -3.94 6.23
C LEU A 9 -10.84 -3.51 5.51
N LEU A 10 -11.88 -4.35 5.47
CA LEU A 10 -13.18 -3.95 4.92
C LEU A 10 -13.82 -2.78 5.67
N ASP A 11 -13.79 -2.80 7.00
CA ASP A 11 -14.36 -1.73 7.80
C ASP A 11 -13.58 -0.42 7.60
N PHE A 12 -12.25 -0.50 7.45
CA PHE A 12 -11.39 0.63 7.12
C PHE A 12 -11.62 1.17 5.70
N LEU A 13 -11.79 0.32 4.70
CA LEU A 13 -12.07 0.74 3.32
C LEU A 13 -13.42 1.47 3.19
N ARG A 14 -14.44 1.02 3.92
CA ARG A 14 -15.74 1.72 4.00
C ARG A 14 -15.62 3.07 4.71
N GLU A 15 -14.80 3.15 5.76
CA GLU A 15 -14.51 4.42 6.42
C GLU A 15 -13.81 5.38 5.46
N LEU A 16 -12.79 4.89 4.74
CA LEU A 16 -12.08 5.67 3.72
C LEU A 16 -13.04 6.19 2.64
N GLU A 17 -13.89 5.33 2.08
CA GLU A 17 -14.88 5.73 1.07
C GLU A 17 -15.73 6.92 1.52
N ALA A 18 -16.09 6.98 2.81
CA ALA A 18 -16.91 8.04 3.37
C ALA A 18 -16.14 9.30 3.77
N SER A 19 -14.84 9.20 4.04
CA SER A 19 -14.05 10.29 4.66
C SER A 19 -12.99 10.92 3.76
N THR A 20 -12.64 10.26 2.65
CA THR A 20 -11.53 10.70 1.79
C THR A 20 -11.97 11.61 0.64
N THR A 21 -11.01 12.33 0.07
CA THR A 21 -11.18 13.06 -1.20
C THR A 21 -10.73 12.25 -2.42
N TRP A 22 -10.23 11.03 -2.20
CA TRP A 22 -9.84 10.11 -3.27
C TRP A 22 -11.03 9.61 -4.06
N THR A 23 -10.77 9.19 -5.29
CA THR A 23 -11.72 8.33 -6.00
C THR A 23 -11.70 6.95 -5.33
N VAL A 24 -12.88 6.44 -4.96
CA VAL A 24 -13.06 5.09 -4.40
C VAL A 24 -14.15 4.39 -5.20
N VAL A 25 -13.83 3.20 -5.73
CA VAL A 25 -14.78 2.35 -6.46
C VAL A 25 -14.68 0.94 -5.91
N ALA A 26 -15.77 0.44 -5.34
CA ALA A 26 -15.89 -0.92 -4.84
C ALA A 26 -16.65 -1.82 -5.82
N GLU A 27 -16.11 -3.00 -6.09
CA GLU A 27 -16.74 -4.09 -6.83
C GLU A 27 -16.82 -5.32 -5.94
N GLU A 28 -18.04 -5.73 -5.60
CA GLU A 28 -18.30 -6.94 -4.82
C GLU A 28 -18.44 -8.15 -5.75
N ALA A 29 -17.74 -9.24 -5.46
CA ALA A 29 -17.77 -10.48 -6.22
C ALA A 29 -17.81 -11.69 -5.28
N GLY A 30 -19.00 -12.27 -5.11
CA GLY A 30 -19.20 -13.44 -4.25
C GLY A 30 -18.88 -13.12 -2.79
N ALA A 31 -17.84 -13.75 -2.24
CA ALA A 31 -17.39 -13.56 -0.86
C ALA A 31 -16.22 -12.56 -0.72
N GLY A 32 -15.76 -11.98 -1.83
CA GLY A 32 -14.68 -11.01 -1.85
C GLY A 32 -15.09 -9.69 -2.50
N SER A 33 -14.20 -8.71 -2.39
CA SER A 33 -14.39 -7.37 -2.92
C SER A 33 -13.08 -6.84 -3.50
N THR A 34 -13.18 -6.03 -4.55
CA THR A 34 -12.06 -5.30 -5.14
C THR A 34 -12.34 -3.80 -5.02
N TRP A 35 -11.39 -3.07 -4.47
CA TRP A 35 -11.48 -1.64 -4.22
C TRP A 35 -10.42 -0.93 -5.03
N ARG A 36 -10.84 -0.06 -5.95
CA ARG A 36 -9.95 0.79 -6.72
C ARG A 36 -9.94 2.18 -6.10
N LEU A 37 -8.75 2.61 -5.69
CA LEU A 37 -8.50 3.88 -5.02
C LEU A 37 -7.63 4.76 -5.93
N GLY A 38 -7.85 6.08 -5.93
CA GLY A 38 -7.06 6.98 -6.78
C GLY A 38 -6.91 8.40 -6.25
N GLY A 39 -5.68 8.89 -6.33
CA GLY A 39 -5.33 10.31 -6.23
C GLY A 39 -4.92 10.88 -7.59
N ARG A 40 -4.33 12.08 -7.58
CA ARG A 40 -3.88 12.76 -8.81
C ARG A 40 -2.63 12.13 -9.43
N THR A 41 -1.78 11.58 -8.59
CA THR A 41 -0.43 11.08 -8.90
C THR A 41 -0.26 9.64 -8.47
N TRP A 42 -1.32 8.96 -8.03
CA TRP A 42 -1.26 7.56 -7.64
C TRP A 42 -2.59 6.84 -7.84
N GLN A 43 -2.51 5.51 -7.90
CA GLN A 43 -3.66 4.60 -7.91
C GLN A 43 -3.32 3.37 -7.08
N ALA A 44 -4.34 2.75 -6.48
CA ALA A 44 -4.20 1.49 -5.78
C ALA A 44 -5.37 0.54 -6.07
N THR A 45 -5.11 -0.75 -6.02
CA THR A 45 -6.12 -1.80 -6.01
C THR A 45 -5.98 -2.59 -4.72
N VAL A 46 -7.05 -2.69 -3.94
CA VAL A 46 -7.11 -3.52 -2.74
C VAL A 46 -8.08 -4.65 -2.99
N VAL A 47 -7.62 -5.89 -2.82
CA VAL A 47 -8.46 -7.09 -2.93
C VAL A 47 -8.63 -7.66 -1.53
N VAL A 48 -9.89 -7.86 -1.14
CA VAL A 48 -10.26 -8.50 0.12
C VAL A 48 -11.08 -9.73 -0.17
N GLU A 49 -10.45 -10.90 -0.04
CA GLU A 49 -11.07 -12.21 -0.13
C GLU A 49 -10.66 -13.05 1.10
N PRO A 50 -11.43 -12.97 2.22
CA PRO A 50 -11.05 -13.46 3.56
C PRO A 50 -10.54 -14.90 3.69
N ARG A 51 -10.77 -15.76 2.69
CA ARG A 51 -10.37 -17.17 2.69
C ARG A 51 -9.35 -17.51 1.61
N ARG A 52 -8.85 -16.52 0.88
CA ARG A 52 -8.03 -16.77 -0.31
C ARG A 52 -6.96 -15.73 -0.53
N TRP A 53 -7.27 -14.44 -0.34
CA TRP A 53 -6.35 -13.37 -0.69
C TRP A 53 -6.66 -12.08 0.05
N LEU A 54 -5.67 -11.50 0.69
CA LEU A 54 -5.63 -10.06 0.98
C LEU A 54 -4.48 -9.46 0.19
N GLY A 55 -4.69 -8.31 -0.44
CA GLY A 55 -3.58 -7.63 -1.09
C GLY A 55 -3.88 -6.20 -1.48
N LEU A 56 -2.81 -5.43 -1.59
CA LEU A 56 -2.76 -4.07 -2.09
C LEU A 56 -1.68 -4.01 -3.17
N GLU A 57 -2.06 -3.51 -4.35
CA GLU A 57 -1.14 -3.06 -5.38
C GLU A 57 -1.22 -1.55 -5.48
N PHE A 58 -0.10 -0.86 -5.37
CA PHE A 58 0.01 0.59 -5.42
C PHE A 58 0.95 1.02 -6.55
N GLU A 59 0.58 2.10 -7.24
CA GLU A 59 1.42 2.75 -8.24
C GLU A 59 1.38 4.27 -8.02
N ALA A 60 2.55 4.89 -7.86
CA ALA A 60 2.70 6.34 -7.92
C ALA A 60 3.39 6.75 -9.22
N ARG A 61 3.06 7.95 -9.68
CA ARG A 61 3.54 8.55 -10.92
C ARG A 61 4.11 9.93 -10.67
N ASP A 62 5.18 10.26 -11.38
CA ASP A 62 5.68 11.61 -11.49
C ASP A 62 4.84 12.37 -12.54
N PRO A 63 4.11 13.44 -12.16
CA PRO A 63 3.29 14.21 -13.10
C PRO A 63 4.12 14.96 -14.14
N VAL A 64 5.42 15.17 -13.92
CA VAL A 64 6.29 15.90 -14.87
C VAL A 64 6.97 14.92 -15.84
N GLY A 65 7.69 13.93 -15.31
CA GLY A 65 8.50 13.00 -16.11
C GLY A 65 7.80 11.72 -16.53
N GLY A 66 6.58 11.44 -16.05
CA GLY A 66 5.84 10.20 -16.34
C GLY A 66 6.48 8.92 -15.76
N ARG A 67 7.53 9.06 -14.95
CA ARG A 67 8.14 7.95 -14.21
C ARG A 67 7.14 7.41 -13.20
N ARG A 68 7.31 6.15 -12.81
CA ARG A 68 6.42 5.50 -11.83
C ARG A 68 7.20 4.55 -10.93
N ALA A 69 6.67 4.27 -9.76
CA ALA A 69 7.11 3.21 -8.87
C ALA A 69 5.89 2.43 -8.39
N THR A 70 6.06 1.12 -8.27
CA THR A 70 5.01 0.21 -7.81
C THR A 70 5.40 -0.40 -6.48
N TYR A 71 4.44 -0.69 -5.64
CA TYR A 71 4.63 -1.39 -4.37
C TYR A 71 3.43 -2.31 -4.14
N ALA A 72 3.67 -3.48 -3.56
CA ALA A 72 2.63 -4.44 -3.26
C ALA A 72 2.84 -5.05 -1.87
N ILE A 73 1.73 -5.32 -1.19
CA ILE A 73 1.65 -6.05 0.08
C ILE A 73 0.51 -7.04 -0.11
N ASP A 74 0.76 -8.34 0.04
CA ASP A 74 -0.27 -9.35 -0.13
C ASP A 74 0.05 -10.66 0.58
N THR A 75 -0.90 -11.58 0.54
CA THR A 75 -0.82 -12.90 1.17
C THR A 75 -0.38 -14.01 0.22
N ASP A 76 0.38 -13.71 -0.85
CA ASP A 76 0.74 -14.70 -1.88
C ASP A 76 1.54 -15.91 -1.36
N LEU A 77 2.30 -15.72 -0.28
CA LEU A 77 3.21 -16.73 0.27
C LEU A 77 2.48 -17.91 0.93
N TYR A 78 1.27 -17.68 1.46
CA TYR A 78 0.60 -18.67 2.31
C TYR A 78 -0.91 -18.76 2.07
N ASP A 79 -1.45 -19.97 2.26
CA ASP A 79 -2.90 -20.22 2.21
C ASP A 79 -3.58 -19.72 3.49
N ILE A 80 -4.10 -18.50 3.43
CA ILE A 80 -4.77 -17.83 4.56
C ILE A 80 -6.14 -18.44 4.93
N SER A 81 -6.61 -19.48 4.21
CA SER A 81 -7.78 -20.25 4.65
C SER A 81 -7.49 -21.11 5.87
N ARG A 82 -6.21 -21.37 6.17
CA ARG A 82 -5.76 -22.21 7.27
C ARG A 82 -5.57 -21.40 8.54
N ASP A 83 -6.08 -21.92 9.66
CA ASP A 83 -5.96 -21.27 10.97
C ASP A 83 -4.50 -21.02 11.41
N GLU A 84 -3.56 -21.87 10.98
CA GLU A 84 -2.13 -21.69 11.25
C GLU A 84 -1.52 -20.45 10.58
N GLN A 85 -2.16 -19.93 9.52
CA GLN A 85 -1.70 -18.74 8.78
C GLN A 85 -2.43 -17.46 9.21
N ARG A 86 -3.22 -17.53 10.29
CA ARG A 86 -4.02 -16.39 10.77
C ARG A 86 -3.15 -15.20 11.19
N GLU A 87 -2.05 -15.44 11.89
CA GLU A 87 -1.12 -14.38 12.33
C GLU A 87 -0.52 -13.65 11.13
N PHE A 88 -0.02 -14.40 10.13
CA PHE A 88 0.46 -13.83 8.88
C PHE A 88 -0.62 -13.01 8.15
N ALA A 89 -1.84 -13.53 8.06
CA ALA A 89 -2.94 -12.80 7.43
C ALA A 89 -3.30 -11.51 8.19
N ASP A 90 -3.21 -11.54 9.53
CA ASP A 90 -3.45 -10.39 10.39
C ASP A 90 -2.33 -9.33 10.27
N GLU A 91 -1.08 -9.74 10.06
CA GLU A 91 0.06 -8.86 9.75
C GLU A 91 -0.12 -8.17 8.41
N ILE A 92 -0.42 -8.92 7.34
CA ILE A 92 -0.68 -8.33 6.01
C ILE A 92 -1.89 -7.40 6.04
N GLU A 93 -2.95 -7.77 6.77
CA GLU A 93 -4.09 -6.87 6.98
C GLU A 93 -3.68 -5.56 7.67
N HIS A 94 -2.83 -5.65 8.69
CA HIS A 94 -2.30 -4.48 9.40
C HIS A 94 -1.48 -3.58 8.48
N ASP A 95 -0.54 -4.15 7.73
CA ASP A 95 0.36 -3.43 6.83
C ASP A 95 -0.42 -2.67 5.74
N ILE A 96 -1.45 -3.29 5.16
CA ILE A 96 -2.32 -2.63 4.17
C ILE A 96 -3.03 -1.43 4.80
N ILE A 97 -3.61 -1.60 6.00
CA ILE A 97 -4.30 -0.52 6.70
C ILE A 97 -3.33 0.60 7.06
N GLU A 98 -2.15 0.28 7.61
CA GLU A 98 -1.13 1.25 7.97
C GLU A 98 -0.67 2.04 6.73
N PHE A 99 -0.38 1.35 5.63
CA PHE A 99 0.04 1.99 4.38
C PHE A 99 -1.02 2.98 3.88
N LEU A 100 -2.29 2.57 3.82
CA LEU A 100 -3.39 3.42 3.36
C LEU A 100 -3.64 4.60 4.30
N ASP A 101 -3.52 4.40 5.62
CA ASP A 101 -3.69 5.49 6.59
C ASP A 101 -2.52 6.50 6.49
N ASN A 102 -1.29 6.01 6.28
CA ASN A 102 -0.12 6.85 6.01
C ASN A 102 -0.28 7.61 4.69
N LEU A 103 -0.86 6.98 3.67
CA LEU A 103 -1.20 7.63 2.41
C LEU A 103 -2.21 8.77 2.63
N ARG A 104 -3.27 8.53 3.41
CA ARG A 104 -4.27 9.55 3.77
C ARG A 104 -3.66 10.74 4.53
N LYS A 105 -2.67 10.48 5.38
CA LYS A 105 -1.94 11.51 6.16
C LYS A 105 -0.87 12.24 5.34
N GLY A 106 -0.67 11.90 4.07
CA GLY A 106 0.39 12.47 3.23
C GLY A 106 1.80 12.03 3.63
N ALA A 107 1.93 10.90 4.32
CA ALA A 107 3.20 10.33 4.76
C ALA A 107 3.83 9.38 3.72
N VAL A 108 3.10 9.04 2.64
CA VAL A 108 3.67 8.38 1.47
C VAL A 108 4.24 9.43 0.53
N LEU A 109 5.54 9.36 0.31
CA LEU A 109 6.30 10.38 -0.39
C LEU A 109 6.82 9.84 -1.71
N ARG A 110 6.87 10.72 -2.71
CA ARG A 110 7.57 10.50 -3.97
C ARG A 110 8.74 11.46 -4.12
N GLY A 111 9.79 11.00 -4.76
CA GLY A 111 10.98 11.80 -5.06
C GLY A 111 11.77 11.20 -6.21
N ASN A 112 12.94 11.78 -6.47
CA ASN A 112 13.91 11.22 -7.38
C ASN A 112 15.26 11.04 -6.68
N ASP A 113 15.96 9.95 -7.00
CA ASP A 113 17.39 9.75 -6.70
C ASP A 113 18.12 9.59 -8.03
N GLY A 114 18.65 10.71 -8.53
CA GLY A 114 19.16 10.80 -9.89
C GLY A 114 18.10 10.44 -10.96
N PRO A 115 18.31 9.40 -11.78
CA PRO A 115 17.33 8.98 -12.79
C PRO A 115 16.17 8.16 -12.23
N GLU A 116 16.25 7.70 -10.98
CA GLU A 116 15.29 6.76 -10.41
C GLU A 116 14.15 7.48 -9.70
N PHE A 117 12.93 6.96 -9.87
CA PHE A 117 11.75 7.42 -9.14
C PHE A 117 11.60 6.61 -7.86
N VAL A 118 11.46 7.31 -6.73
CA VAL A 118 11.56 6.75 -5.39
C VAL A 118 10.27 6.98 -4.63
N LEU A 119 9.79 5.96 -3.93
CA LEU A 119 8.78 6.09 -2.88
C LEU A 119 9.42 5.92 -1.50
N VAL A 120 8.96 6.72 -0.53
CA VAL A 120 9.34 6.59 0.87
C VAL A 120 8.09 6.69 1.74
N PHE A 121 7.90 5.74 2.64
CA PHE A 121 6.75 5.73 3.56
C PHE A 121 7.07 4.99 4.86
N PRO A 122 6.39 5.32 5.97
CA PRO A 122 6.46 4.51 7.18
C PRO A 122 5.65 3.21 7.03
N LEU A 123 6.18 2.13 7.59
CA LEU A 123 5.52 0.83 7.74
C LEU A 123 6.21 0.05 8.87
N ASP A 124 5.44 -0.57 9.75
CA ASP A 124 5.93 -1.43 10.85
C ASP A 124 7.06 -0.78 11.68
N GLY A 125 6.86 0.47 12.09
CA GLY A 125 7.82 1.22 12.92
C GLY A 125 9.13 1.61 12.21
N ALA A 126 9.26 1.35 10.92
CA ALA A 126 10.40 1.72 10.10
C ALA A 126 9.99 2.53 8.88
N TYR A 127 10.96 2.88 8.03
CA TYR A 127 10.74 3.59 6.77
C TYR A 127 11.15 2.72 5.59
N VAL A 128 10.19 2.41 4.74
CA VAL A 128 10.39 1.68 3.50
C VAL A 128 10.77 2.68 2.41
N ARG A 129 11.86 2.38 1.70
CA ARG A 129 12.30 3.08 0.49
C ARG A 129 12.20 2.13 -0.69
N VAL A 130 11.35 2.48 -1.64
CA VAL A 130 11.11 1.72 -2.87
C VAL A 130 11.73 2.46 -4.04
N VAL A 131 12.66 1.82 -4.72
CA VAL A 131 13.32 2.36 -5.92
C VAL A 131 12.93 1.47 -7.09
N ARG A 132 12.31 2.04 -8.14
CA ARG A 132 12.09 1.29 -9.36
C ARG A 132 13.39 1.21 -10.14
N GLY A 133 14.01 0.04 -10.20
CA GLY A 133 15.13 -0.20 -11.11
C GLY A 133 14.66 -0.45 -12.54
N ARG A 134 15.62 -0.58 -13.46
CA ARG A 134 15.37 -0.81 -14.91
C ARG A 134 14.53 -2.07 -15.22
N PHE A 135 14.56 -3.08 -14.36
CA PHE A 135 13.87 -4.37 -14.56
C PHE A 135 13.00 -4.81 -13.38
N MET A 136 13.34 -4.43 -12.15
CA MET A 136 12.61 -4.82 -10.94
C MET A 136 12.56 -3.63 -9.98
N THR A 137 11.51 -3.59 -9.17
CA THR A 137 11.41 -2.69 -8.03
C THR A 137 12.17 -3.26 -6.84
N ARG A 138 12.98 -2.44 -6.18
CA ARG A 138 13.71 -2.80 -4.96
C ARG A 138 13.15 -2.03 -3.78
N ALA A 139 12.74 -2.75 -2.73
CA ALA A 139 12.44 -2.18 -1.43
C ALA A 139 13.62 -2.32 -0.46
N SER A 140 13.77 -1.37 0.45
CA SER A 140 14.74 -1.41 1.55
C SER A 140 14.15 -0.71 2.77
N THR A 141 14.49 -1.21 3.96
CA THR A 141 13.96 -0.69 5.24
C THR A 141 15.03 0.11 5.97
N HIS A 142 14.63 1.24 6.54
CA HIS A 142 15.51 2.19 7.23
C HIS A 142 14.92 2.57 8.59
N PRO A 143 15.74 2.70 9.65
CA PRO A 143 15.23 3.06 10.98
C PRO A 143 14.83 4.54 11.11
N ALA A 144 15.16 5.39 10.13
CA ALA A 144 14.91 6.82 10.19
C ALA A 144 14.52 7.40 8.83
N LEU A 145 13.57 8.34 8.83
CA LEU A 145 13.08 9.01 7.61
C LEU A 145 14.20 9.69 6.84
N ALA A 146 15.14 10.32 7.53
CA ALA A 146 16.27 11.01 6.90
C ALA A 146 17.14 10.05 6.08
N ALA A 147 17.34 8.82 6.55
CA ALA A 147 18.07 7.79 5.83
C ALA A 147 17.28 7.28 4.62
N ALA A 148 15.97 7.06 4.77
CA ALA A 148 15.11 6.62 3.68
C ALA A 148 14.97 7.67 2.55
N ARG A 149 15.06 8.97 2.87
CA ARG A 149 14.99 10.10 1.93
C ARG A 149 16.32 10.43 1.24
N ALA A 150 17.39 9.69 1.48
CA ALA A 150 18.68 9.99 0.85
C ALA A 150 18.56 10.08 -0.69
N GLY A 151 19.26 11.05 -1.29
CA GLY A 151 19.37 11.19 -2.75
C GLY A 151 18.51 12.28 -3.40
N GLY A 152 17.62 12.97 -2.65
CA GLY A 152 16.87 14.10 -3.21
C GLY A 152 15.69 14.60 -2.38
N ASP A 153 14.99 15.59 -2.92
CA ASP A 153 13.77 16.13 -2.33
C ASP A 153 12.60 15.15 -2.52
N HIS A 154 11.75 15.10 -1.50
CA HIS A 154 10.58 14.24 -1.46
C HIS A 154 9.34 15.06 -1.10
N VAL A 155 8.27 14.85 -1.85
CA VAL A 155 6.96 15.47 -1.63
C VAL A 155 5.90 14.38 -1.44
N PRO A 156 4.79 14.64 -0.74
CA PRO A 156 3.68 13.70 -0.68
C PRO A 156 3.20 13.31 -2.08
N VAL A 157 2.71 12.08 -2.22
CA VAL A 157 1.85 11.74 -3.35
C VAL A 157 0.50 12.44 -3.18
N GLU A 158 -0.02 12.98 -4.27
CA GLU A 158 -1.31 13.69 -4.36
C GLU A 158 -2.36 12.86 -5.09
#